data_AF-A0A931XKD4-F1
#
_entry.id   AF-A0A931XKD4-F1
#
_cell.length_a   1.000
_cell.length_b   1.000
_cell.length_c   1.000
_cell.angle_alpha   90.00
_cell.angle_beta   90.00
_cell.angle_gamma   90.00
#
_symmetry.space_group_name_H-M   'P 1'
#
loop_
_entity.id
_entity.type
_entity.pdbx_description
1 polymer ?
#
loop_
_entity_poly.entity_id
_entity_poly.type
_entity_poly.pdbx_seq_one_letter_code
_entity_poly.pdbx_strand_id
1 'polypeptide(L)'
;MIGVSVSYTVGALGIGLVSDRWLRRRKPPMVAAGVVFLALWLVVVLWPGGRPPSALAIAAIFVASAAAAANLLCFALAKESNPPAAAGLAMASANGGILCAALLQPLIGYALDLSWTGELVAGARVYGPLGYQAGFALFIACGVIALAAALLVRESHCRNVWGEVK
;
A
#
# COMPACT_ATOMS: atom_id res chain seq x y z
N MET A 1 -10.43 -10.04 -11.02
CA MET A 1 -9.12 -10.29 -10.38
C MET A 1 -7.95 -9.92 -11.30
N ILE A 2 -7.96 -10.34 -12.57
CA ILE A 2 -6.88 -10.09 -13.56
C ILE A 2 -6.50 -8.60 -13.70
N GLY A 3 -7.48 -7.69 -13.77
CA GLY A 3 -7.22 -6.26 -13.99
C GLY A 3 -6.36 -5.59 -12.90
N VAL A 4 -6.57 -5.96 -11.63
CA VAL A 4 -5.79 -5.40 -10.50
C VAL A 4 -4.34 -5.89 -10.58
N SER A 5 -4.12 -7.18 -10.88
CA SER A 5 -2.78 -7.73 -11.07
C SER A 5 -2.03 -7.05 -12.22
N VAL A 6 -2.71 -6.80 -13.35
CA VAL A 6 -2.10 -6.05 -14.47
C VAL A 6 -1.71 -4.64 -14.04
N SER A 7 -2.58 -3.92 -13.33
CA SER A 7 -2.28 -2.57 -12.84
C SER A 7 -1.10 -2.54 -11.87
N TYR A 8 -0.97 -3.55 -11.01
CA TYR A 8 0.17 -3.70 -10.11
C TYR A 8 1.46 -3.94 -10.90
N THR A 9 1.44 -4.83 -11.90
CA THR A 9 2.62 -5.10 -12.73
C THR A 9 3.06 -3.86 -13.51
N VAL A 10 2.12 -3.11 -14.08
CA VAL A 10 2.44 -1.84 -14.77
C VAL A 10 3.00 -0.82 -13.79
N GLY A 11 2.41 -0.70 -12.59
CA GLY A 11 2.92 0.15 -11.51
C GLY A 11 4.34 -0.23 -11.08
N ALA A 12 4.61 -1.52 -10.91
CA ALA A 12 5.93 -2.05 -10.56
C ALA A 12 6.99 -1.67 -11.59
N LEU A 13 6.70 -1.86 -12.88
CA LEU A 13 7.60 -1.48 -13.96
C LEU A 13 7.83 0.03 -13.99
N GLY A 14 6.77 0.82 -13.90
CA GLY A 14 6.86 2.28 -13.91
C GLY A 14 7.67 2.84 -12.73
N ILE A 15 7.31 2.44 -11.51
CA ILE A 15 7.98 2.88 -10.28
C ILE A 15 9.45 2.42 -10.27
N GLY A 16 9.72 1.18 -10.70
CA GLY A 16 11.07 0.66 -10.84
C GLY A 16 11.91 1.46 -11.82
N LEU A 17 11.39 1.71 -13.03
CA LEU A 17 12.07 2.52 -14.05
C LEU A 17 12.34 3.95 -13.59
N VAL A 18 11.35 4.59 -12.97
CA VAL A 18 11.48 5.96 -12.44
C VAL A 18 12.53 6.00 -11.32
N SER A 19 12.52 5.01 -10.41
CA SER A 19 13.49 4.94 -9.31
C SER A 19 14.91 4.67 -9.79
N ASP A 20 15.11 3.67 -10.66
CA ASP A 20 16.43 3.20 -11.06
C ASP A 20 17.07 4.06 -12.15
N ARG A 21 16.29 4.41 -13.19
CA ARG A 21 16.81 5.03 -14.41
C ARG A 21 16.83 6.56 -14.32
N TRP A 22 15.79 7.15 -13.74
CA TRP A 22 15.57 8.60 -13.77
C TRP A 22 16.09 9.28 -12.50
N LEU A 23 15.64 8.84 -11.32
CA LEU A 23 16.00 9.52 -10.07
C LEU A 23 17.27 8.97 -9.41
N ARG A 24 17.61 7.70 -9.63
CA ARG A 24 18.64 6.96 -8.86
C ARG A 24 18.44 7.14 -7.34
N ARG A 25 17.17 7.18 -6.92
CA ARG A 25 16.73 7.36 -5.54
C ARG A 25 15.50 6.50 -5.29
N ARG A 26 15.41 5.97 -4.08
CA ARG A 26 14.35 5.07 -3.60
C ARG A 26 13.27 5.82 -2.84
N LYS A 27 13.64 6.83 -2.04
CA LYS A 27 12.70 7.55 -1.16
C LYS A 27 11.63 8.35 -1.90
N PRO A 28 11.94 9.17 -2.92
CA PRO A 28 10.92 10.01 -3.56
C PRO A 28 9.79 9.21 -4.22
N PRO A 29 10.07 8.13 -4.98
CA PRO A 29 9.02 7.27 -5.52
C PRO A 29 8.15 6.60 -4.43
N MET A 30 8.75 6.17 -3.31
CA MET A 30 7.98 5.57 -2.20
C MET A 30 7.05 6.59 -1.53
N VAL A 31 7.54 7.80 -1.28
CA VAL A 31 6.75 8.88 -0.70
C VAL A 31 5.62 9.28 -1.65
N ALA A 32 5.91 9.46 -2.94
CA ALA A 32 4.91 9.80 -3.94
C ALA A 32 3.81 8.72 -4.03
N ALA A 33 4.18 7.44 -4.07
CA ALA A 33 3.22 6.34 -4.08
C ALA A 33 2.37 6.31 -2.80
N GLY A 34 2.98 6.53 -1.63
CA GLY A 34 2.27 6.63 -0.35
C GLY A 34 1.27 7.78 -0.30
N VAL A 35 1.66 8.96 -0.79
CA VAL A 35 0.77 10.14 -0.88
C VAL A 35 -0.40 9.88 -1.84
N VAL A 36 -0.15 9.30 -3.02
CA VAL A 36 -1.19 8.95 -3.98
C VAL A 36 -2.17 7.94 -3.38
N PHE A 37 -1.65 6.89 -2.73
CA PHE A 37 -2.48 5.89 -2.06
C PHE A 37 -3.37 6.52 -0.98
N LEU A 38 -2.80 7.37 -0.12
CA LEU A 38 -3.56 8.06 0.92
C LEU A 38 -4.61 9.01 0.37
N ALA A 39 -4.26 9.82 -0.62
CA ALA A 39 -5.20 10.76 -1.24
C ALA A 39 -6.40 10.04 -1.84
N LEU A 40 -6.18 8.91 -2.52
CA LEU A 40 -7.25 8.11 -3.11
C LEU A 40 -8.17 7.53 -2.04
N TRP A 41 -7.64 6.92 -0.99
CA TRP A 41 -8.46 6.36 0.08
C TRP A 41 -9.17 7.44 0.89
N LEU A 42 -8.58 8.62 1.08
CA LEU A 42 -9.25 9.77 1.69
C LEU A 42 -10.45 10.23 0.88
N VAL A 43 -10.32 10.32 -0.44
CA VAL A 43 -11.44 10.67 -1.34
C VAL A 43 -12.57 9.63 -1.23
N VAL A 44 -12.24 8.35 -1.12
CA VAL A 44 -13.23 7.27 -0.97
C VAL A 44 -13.92 7.33 0.40
N VAL A 45 -13.17 7.54 1.48
CA VAL A 45 -13.71 7.55 2.86
C VAL A 45 -14.53 8.82 3.12
N LEU A 46 -14.05 9.99 2.71
CA LEU A 46 -14.68 11.28 2.94
C LEU A 46 -15.79 11.61 1.92
N TRP A 47 -16.21 10.64 1.11
CA TRP A 47 -17.25 10.87 0.10
C TRP A 47 -18.55 11.36 0.77
N PRO A 48 -19.09 12.53 0.39
CA PRO A 48 -20.11 13.26 1.16
C PRO A 48 -21.51 12.63 1.14
N GLY A 49 -21.70 11.48 0.49
CA GLY A 49 -22.94 10.70 0.58
C GLY A 49 -23.24 9.86 -0.65
N GLY A 50 -23.90 8.72 -0.42
CA GLY A 50 -24.28 7.77 -1.46
C GLY A 50 -23.14 6.86 -1.92
N ARG A 51 -23.44 6.04 -2.94
CA ARG A 51 -22.45 5.16 -3.57
C ARG A 51 -21.55 6.02 -4.47
N PRO A 52 -20.22 6.03 -4.29
CA PRO A 52 -19.36 6.74 -5.24
C PRO A 52 -19.58 6.20 -6.65
N PRO A 53 -19.43 7.03 -7.70
CA PRO A 53 -19.56 6.58 -9.08
C PRO A 53 -18.68 5.34 -9.31
N SER A 54 -19.23 4.29 -9.91
CA SER A 54 -18.53 3.02 -10.10
C SER A 54 -17.20 3.20 -10.85
N ALA A 55 -17.16 4.10 -11.84
CA ALA A 55 -15.94 4.44 -12.57
C ALA A 55 -14.85 5.03 -11.67
N LEU A 56 -15.21 5.90 -10.71
CA LEU A 56 -14.26 6.49 -9.76
C LEU A 56 -13.72 5.43 -8.80
N ALA A 57 -14.59 4.57 -8.26
CA ALA A 57 -14.19 3.50 -7.35
C ALA A 57 -13.24 2.50 -8.05
N ILE A 58 -13.55 2.12 -9.29
CA ILE A 58 -12.70 1.27 -10.11
C ILE A 58 -11.35 1.97 -10.36
N ALA A 59 -11.35 3.22 -10.83
CA ALA A 59 -10.12 3.96 -11.06
C ALA A 59 -9.26 4.05 -9.79
N ALA A 60 -9.86 4.35 -8.64
CA ALA A 60 -9.17 4.41 -7.36
C ALA A 60 -8.51 3.08 -6.99
N ILE A 61 -9.19 1.94 -7.17
CA ILE A 61 -8.63 0.61 -6.91
C ILE A 61 -7.43 0.32 -7.83
N PHE A 62 -7.52 0.67 -9.11
CA PHE A 62 -6.43 0.44 -10.07
C PHE A 62 -5.21 1.31 -9.76
N VAL A 63 -5.42 2.60 -9.45
CA VAL A 63 -4.31 3.50 -9.11
C VAL A 63 -3.72 3.15 -7.75
N ALA A 64 -4.54 2.78 -6.75
CA ALA A 64 -4.06 2.30 -5.46
C ALA A 64 -3.24 1.01 -5.61
N SER A 65 -3.66 0.09 -6.49
CA SER A 65 -2.93 -1.13 -6.81
C SER A 65 -1.60 -0.84 -7.51
N ALA A 66 -1.57 0.11 -8.45
CA ALA A 66 -0.33 0.53 -9.10
C ALA A 66 0.63 1.20 -8.10
N ALA A 67 0.12 2.06 -7.20
CA ALA A 67 0.91 2.69 -6.14
C ALA A 67 1.45 1.67 -5.12
N ALA A 68 0.67 0.63 -4.81
CA ALA A 68 1.09 -0.44 -3.89
C ALA A 68 2.35 -1.17 -4.35
N ALA A 69 2.65 -1.18 -5.66
CA ALA A 69 3.86 -1.77 -6.21
C ALA A 69 5.18 -1.09 -5.74
N ALA A 70 5.09 0.08 -5.10
CA ALA A 70 6.23 0.70 -4.43
C ALA A 70 6.82 -0.17 -3.30
N ASN A 71 6.08 -1.14 -2.78
CA ASN A 71 6.59 -2.12 -1.82
C ASN A 71 7.82 -2.90 -2.35
N LEU A 72 7.97 -3.05 -3.67
CA LEU A 72 9.14 -3.68 -4.29
C LEU A 72 10.42 -2.90 -4.01
N LEU A 73 10.34 -1.58 -3.86
CA LEU A 73 11.47 -0.74 -3.47
C LEU A 73 11.95 -1.02 -2.04
N CYS A 74 11.07 -1.50 -1.15
CA CYS A 74 11.46 -1.92 0.20
C CYS A 74 12.43 -3.10 0.15
N PHE A 75 12.22 -4.06 -0.76
CA PHE A 75 13.16 -5.18 -0.94
C PHE A 75 14.50 -4.70 -1.51
N ALA A 76 14.47 -3.76 -2.46
CA ALA A 76 15.69 -3.14 -2.98
C ALA A 76 16.47 -2.40 -1.87
N LEU A 77 15.78 -1.61 -1.04
CA LEU A 77 16.37 -0.94 0.12
C LEU A 77 16.93 -1.93 1.14
N ALA A 78 16.18 -2.98 1.49
CA ALA A 78 16.66 -4.01 2.41
C ALA A 78 17.96 -4.66 1.91
N LYS A 79 18.06 -4.91 0.60
CA LYS A 79 19.29 -5.41 -0.04
C LYS A 79 20.43 -4.39 -0.02
N GLU A 80 20.14 -3.13 -0.33
CA GLU A 80 21.14 -2.05 -0.46
C GLU A 80 21.68 -1.56 0.90
N SER A 81 20.91 -1.70 1.98
CA SER A 81 21.32 -1.29 3.33
C SER A 81 22.09 -2.36 4.11
N ASN A 82 22.25 -3.57 3.55
CA ASN A 82 22.84 -4.71 4.25
C ASN A 82 24.10 -5.26 3.54
N PRO A 83 24.97 -6.01 4.25
CA PRO A 83 26.12 -6.67 3.65
C PRO A 83 25.66 -7.63 2.54
N PRO A 84 26.41 -7.78 1.43
CA PRO A 84 26.06 -8.70 0.35
C PRO A 84 25.80 -10.14 0.83
N ALA A 85 26.53 -10.60 1.85
CA ALA A 85 26.37 -11.92 2.44
C ALA A 85 25.07 -12.10 3.26
N ALA A 86 24.51 -11.01 3.80
CA ALA A 86 23.29 -11.02 4.62
C ALA A 86 22.06 -10.43 3.90
N ALA A 87 22.23 -9.91 2.69
CA ALA A 87 21.16 -9.25 1.93
C ALA A 87 19.95 -10.17 1.67
N GLY A 88 20.20 -11.47 1.47
CA GLY A 88 19.14 -12.47 1.33
C GLY A 88 18.27 -12.59 2.58
N LEU A 89 18.90 -12.60 3.77
CA LEU A 89 18.20 -12.64 5.06
C LEU A 89 17.41 -11.34 5.28
N ALA A 90 17.99 -10.18 4.98
CA ALA A 90 17.30 -8.90 5.14
C ALA A 90 16.04 -8.78 4.25
N MET A 91 16.13 -9.21 2.98
CA MET A 91 14.96 -9.26 2.09
C MET A 91 13.91 -10.27 2.58
N ALA A 92 14.32 -11.42 3.13
CA ALA A 92 13.40 -12.38 3.73
C ALA A 92 12.69 -11.80 4.96
N SER A 93 13.40 -11.06 5.83
CA SER A 93 12.78 -10.36 6.95
C SER A 93 11.77 -9.31 6.49
N ALA A 94 12.07 -8.57 5.41
CA ALA A 94 11.14 -7.60 4.83
C ALA A 94 9.83 -8.25 4.32
N ASN A 95 9.89 -9.52 3.88
CA ASN A 95 8.72 -10.30 3.50
C ASN A 95 7.74 -10.52 4.65
N GLY A 96 8.20 -10.44 5.91
CA GLY A 96 7.35 -10.51 7.10
C GLY A 96 6.20 -9.49 7.09
N GLY A 97 6.31 -8.40 6.34
CA GLY A 97 5.21 -7.46 6.11
C GLY A 97 3.96 -8.09 5.47
N ILE A 98 4.08 -9.22 4.77
CA ILE A 98 2.93 -9.98 4.23
C ILE A 98 2.00 -10.45 5.36
N LEU A 99 2.53 -10.72 6.56
CA LEU A 99 1.73 -11.04 7.74
C LEU A 99 0.75 -9.90 8.06
N CYS A 100 1.18 -8.64 7.93
CA CYS A 100 0.29 -7.49 8.15
C CYS A 100 -0.86 -7.47 7.14
N ALA A 101 -0.61 -7.83 5.87
CA ALA A 101 -1.67 -7.95 4.87
C ALA A 101 -2.67 -9.07 5.22
N ALA A 102 -2.16 -10.21 5.71
CA ALA A 102 -3.00 -11.33 6.15
C ALA A 102 -3.86 -10.97 7.36
N LEU A 103 -3.33 -10.17 8.31
CA LEU A 103 -4.07 -9.68 9.48
C LEU A 103 -5.07 -8.57 9.14
N LEU A 104 -4.80 -7.78 8.10
CA LEU A 104 -5.69 -6.69 7.68
C LEU A 104 -7.03 -7.24 7.15
N GLN A 105 -7.02 -8.39 6.49
CA GLN A 105 -8.22 -9.03 5.94
C GLN A 105 -9.30 -9.33 7.03
N PRO A 106 -9.01 -10.05 8.13
CA PRO A 106 -9.98 -10.25 9.21
C PRO A 106 -10.28 -8.96 9.98
N LEU A 107 -9.32 -8.04 10.11
CA LEU A 107 -9.55 -6.77 10.80
C LEU A 107 -10.60 -5.89 10.09
N ILE A 108 -10.55 -5.85 8.75
CA ILE A 108 -11.58 -5.17 7.94
C ILE A 108 -12.93 -5.86 8.12
N GLY A 109 -12.97 -7.20 8.08
CA GLY A 109 -14.20 -7.96 8.31
C GLY A 109 -14.81 -7.68 9.69
N TYR A 110 -13.97 -7.62 10.72
CA TYR A 110 -14.39 -7.29 12.08
C TYR A 110 -14.91 -5.84 12.18
N ALA A 111 -14.23 -4.87 11.56
CA ALA A 111 -14.68 -3.48 11.54
C ALA A 111 -16.05 -3.31 10.84
N LEU A 112 -16.29 -4.08 9.76
CA LEU A 112 -17.59 -4.12 9.10
C LEU A 112 -18.65 -4.75 10.00
N ASP A 113 -18.35 -5.87 10.65
CA ASP A 113 -19.26 -6.58 11.55
C ASP A 113 -19.70 -5.72 12.75
N LEU A 114 -18.83 -4.86 13.29
CA LEU A 114 -19.19 -3.92 14.37
C LEU A 114 -20.26 -2.90 13.95
N SER A 115 -20.30 -2.55 12.67
CA SER A 115 -21.26 -1.61 12.10
C SER A 115 -22.53 -2.27 11.55
N TRP A 116 -22.61 -3.60 11.67
CA TRP A 116 -23.72 -4.36 11.11
C TRP A 116 -24.97 -4.19 11.96
N THR A 117 -26.06 -3.77 11.32
CA THR A 117 -27.35 -3.47 11.96
C THR A 117 -28.33 -4.65 11.92
N GLY A 118 -27.87 -5.85 11.52
CA GLY A 118 -28.71 -7.04 11.35
C GLY A 118 -29.40 -7.13 9.97
N GLU A 119 -29.16 -6.18 9.07
CA GLU A 119 -29.76 -6.17 7.74
C GLU A 119 -29.14 -7.25 6.84
N LEU A 120 -30.01 -8.07 6.22
CA LEU A 120 -29.65 -9.17 5.33
C LEU A 120 -30.43 -9.02 4.03
N VAL A 121 -29.73 -9.02 2.89
CA VAL A 121 -30.32 -9.06 1.56
C VAL A 121 -29.88 -10.35 0.88
N ALA A 122 -30.84 -11.21 0.51
CA ALA A 122 -30.59 -12.51 -0.09
C ALA A 122 -29.59 -13.40 0.70
N GLY A 123 -29.63 -13.31 2.03
CA GLY A 123 -28.73 -14.05 2.93
C GLY A 123 -27.33 -13.45 3.11
N ALA A 124 -27.02 -12.33 2.44
CA ALA A 124 -25.76 -11.60 2.60
C ALA A 124 -25.93 -10.39 3.54
N ARG A 125 -24.95 -10.17 4.42
CA ARG A 125 -24.90 -8.99 5.30
C ARG A 125 -24.75 -7.72 4.45
N VAL A 126 -25.67 -6.78 4.64
CA VAL A 126 -25.57 -5.45 4.03
C VAL A 126 -25.06 -4.48 5.08
N TYR A 127 -24.03 -3.73 4.71
CA TYR A 127 -23.42 -2.72 5.58
C TYR A 127 -23.84 -1.33 5.14
N GLY A 128 -24.14 -0.48 6.11
CA GLY A 128 -24.40 0.93 5.87
C GLY A 128 -23.14 1.70 5.44
N PRO A 129 -23.29 2.96 5.00
CA PRO A 129 -22.17 3.81 4.59
C PRO A 129 -21.08 3.95 5.67
N LEU A 130 -21.47 4.08 6.93
CA LEU A 130 -20.56 4.17 8.08
C LEU A 130 -19.69 2.92 8.23
N GLY A 131 -20.23 1.73 7.93
CA GLY A 131 -19.49 0.48 7.99
C GLY A 131 -18.39 0.40 6.96
N TYR A 132 -18.69 0.78 5.71
CA TYR A 132 -17.70 0.87 4.65
C TYR A 132 -16.64 1.92 4.96
N GLN A 133 -17.02 3.09 5.50
CA GLN A 133 -16.06 4.12 5.91
C GLN A 133 -15.11 3.60 7.00
N ALA A 134 -15.63 2.88 8.01
CA ALA A 134 -14.81 2.28 9.06
C ALA A 134 -13.84 1.23 8.51
N GLY A 135 -14.31 0.35 7.61
CA GLY A 135 -13.46 -0.64 6.95
C GLY A 135 -12.37 -0.01 6.08
N PHE A 136 -12.71 1.04 5.32
CA PHE A 136 -11.75 1.73 4.46
C PHE A 136 -10.79 2.65 5.24
N ALA A 137 -11.17 3.14 6.41
CA ALA A 137 -10.29 3.91 7.29
C ALA A 137 -9.04 3.11 7.73
N LEU A 138 -9.13 1.77 7.79
CA LEU A 138 -7.97 0.91 8.04
C LEU A 138 -6.91 1.03 6.94
N PHE A 139 -7.30 1.18 5.67
CA PHE A 139 -6.34 1.42 4.59
C PHE A 139 -5.65 2.78 4.74
N ILE A 140 -6.37 3.80 5.20
CA ILE A 140 -5.78 5.11 5.52
C ILE A 140 -4.75 4.95 6.64
N ALA A 141 -5.10 4.26 7.74
CA ALA A 141 -4.18 4.01 8.84
C ALA A 141 -2.89 3.31 8.38
N CYS A 142 -3.01 2.24 7.59
CA CYS A 142 -1.85 1.56 6.99
C CYS A 142 -1.05 2.48 6.06
N GLY A 143 -1.72 3.30 5.25
CA GLY A 143 -1.08 4.26 4.35
C GLY A 143 -0.28 5.32 5.11
N VAL A 144 -0.79 5.81 6.25
CA VAL A 144 -0.10 6.79 7.10
C VAL A 144 1.15 6.16 7.71
N ILE A 145 1.04 4.94 8.23
CA ILE A 145 2.19 4.19 8.77
C ILE A 145 3.24 3.96 7.67
N ALA A 146 2.82 3.55 6.48
CA ALA A 146 3.73 3.33 5.35
C ALA A 146 4.41 4.63 4.89
N LEU A 147 3.68 5.75 4.82
CA LEU A 147 4.24 7.05 4.47
C LEU A 147 5.23 7.55 5.53
N ALA A 148 4.87 7.44 6.82
CA ALA A 148 5.77 7.79 7.92
C ALA A 148 7.06 6.95 7.87
N ALA A 149 6.94 5.64 7.66
CA ALA A 149 8.10 4.75 7.47
C ALA A 149 8.94 5.18 6.27
N ALA A 150 8.34 5.49 5.12
CA ALA A 150 9.04 5.95 3.93
C ALA A 150 9.77 7.30 4.16
N LEU A 151 9.22 8.19 4.99
CA LEU A 151 9.88 9.44 5.37
C LEU A 151 11.08 9.23 6.30
N LEU A 152 11.04 8.18 7.14
CA LEU A 152 12.12 7.81 8.05
C LEU A 152 13.23 6.98 7.38
N VAL A 153 12.95 6.37 6.22
CA VAL A 153 13.96 5.63 5.45
C VAL A 153 15.11 6.57 5.05
N ARG A 154 16.33 6.09 5.30
CA ARG A 154 17.58 6.70 4.82
C ARG A 154 17.77 6.36 3.35
N GLU A 155 18.14 7.36 2.57
CA GLU A 155 18.35 7.21 1.13
C GLU A 155 19.58 6.32 0.87
N SER A 156 19.43 5.30 0.01
CA SER A 156 20.52 4.42 -0.44
C SER A 156 21.19 4.89 -1.73
N HIS A 157 20.55 5.82 -2.47
CA HIS A 157 21.02 6.29 -3.78
C HIS A 157 21.28 5.15 -4.80
N CYS A 158 20.53 4.05 -4.71
CA CYS A 158 20.73 2.84 -5.50
C CYS A 158 22.16 2.25 -5.38
N ARG A 159 22.84 2.50 -4.25
CA ARG A 159 24.17 1.99 -3.93
C ARG A 159 24.10 1.22 -2.62
N ASN A 160 24.99 0.24 -2.47
CA ASN A 160 25.13 -0.42 -1.18
C ASN A 160 25.81 0.55 -0.20
N VAL A 161 25.05 1.04 0.78
CA VAL A 161 25.51 2.07 1.75
C VAL A 161 26.05 1.47 3.05
N TRP A 162 26.20 0.13 3.13
CA TRP A 162 26.69 -0.57 4.31
C TRP A 162 28.00 0.01 4.89
N GLY A 163 28.92 0.47 4.03
CA GLY A 163 30.19 1.05 4.46
C GLY A 163 30.11 2.46 5.05
N GLU A 164 29.01 3.20 4.83
CA GLU A 164 28.79 4.57 5.31
C GLU A 164 27.90 4.62 6.57
N VAL A 165 27.49 3.46 7.09
CA VAL A 165 26.75 3.30 8.34
C VAL A 165 27.74 2.76 9.39
N LYS A 166 28.64 3.64 9.86
CA LYS A 166 29.42 3.41 11.07
C LYS A 166 29.16 4.54 12.05
#